data_AF-A0A9E5HNY3-F1
#
_entry.id   AF-A0A9E5HNY3-F1
#
_cell.length_a   1.000
_cell.length_b   1.000
_cell.length_c   1.000
_cell.angle_alpha   90.00
_cell.angle_beta   90.00
_cell.angle_gamma   90.00
#
_symmetry.space_group_name_H-M   'P 1'
#
loop_
_entity.id
_entity.type
_entity.pdbx_description
1 polymer ?
#
loop_
_entity_poly.entity_id
_entity_poly.type
_entity_poly.pdbx_seq_one_letter_code
_entity_poly.pdbx_strand_id
1 'polypeptide(L)' 'RRFQLADHVRVQGASYSNGMLHIDLVRELPEAYKPRRIEITSAVAPEIVDAKVN' A
#
# COMPACT_ATOMS: atom_id res chain seq x y z
N ARG A 1 1.41 24.02 -21.10
CA ARG A 1 0.94 23.74 -19.72
C ARG A 1 1.28 22.29 -19.39
N ARG A 2 1.93 22.02 -18.27
CA ARG A 2 2.29 20.66 -17.83
C ARG A 2 1.52 20.37 -16.55
N PHE A 3 0.97 19.18 -16.42
CA PHE A 3 0.30 18.73 -15.21
C PHE A 3 1.18 17.69 -14.53
N GLN A 4 1.38 17.82 -13.23
CA GLN A 4 2.03 16.80 -12.43
C GLN A 4 0.97 15.80 -12.00
N LEU A 5 1.22 14.52 -12.28
CA LEU A 5 0.40 13.44 -11.76
C LEU A 5 0.85 13.13 -10.33
N ALA A 6 -0.09 12.72 -9.49
CA ALA A 6 0.23 12.24 -8.15
C ALA A 6 0.96 10.90 -8.22
N ASP A 7 1.59 10.52 -7.12
CA ASP A 7 2.27 9.23 -7.00
C ASP A 7 1.30 8.08 -7.32
N HIS A 8 1.78 7.12 -8.11
CA HIS A 8 1.03 5.94 -8.51
C HIS A 8 -0.19 6.20 -9.41
N VAL A 9 -0.25 7.33 -10.10
CA VAL A 9 -1.27 7.63 -11.12
C VAL A 9 -0.71 7.39 -12.52
N ARG A 10 -1.40 6.58 -13.32
CA ARG A 10 -1.10 6.35 -14.76
C ARG A 10 -2.23 6.85 -15.64
N VAL A 11 -1.85 7.28 -16.85
CA VAL A 11 -2.81 7.62 -17.92
C VAL A 11 -3.31 6.33 -18.56
N GLN A 12 -4.62 6.11 -18.53
CA GLN A 12 -5.28 4.98 -19.18
C GLN A 12 -5.75 5.33 -20.59
N GLY A 13 -6.15 6.58 -20.81
CA GLY A 13 -6.73 7.03 -22.07
C GLY A 13 -6.81 8.55 -22.18
N ALA A 14 -7.10 9.00 -23.39
CA ALA A 14 -7.38 10.40 -23.67
C ALA A 14 -8.44 10.50 -24.75
N SER A 15 -9.43 11.38 -24.55
CA SER A 15 -10.46 11.67 -25.54
C SER A 15 -10.61 13.18 -25.72
N TYR A 16 -10.91 13.60 -26.95
CA TYR A 16 -11.08 15.00 -27.30
C TYR A 16 -12.45 15.21 -27.94
N SER A 17 -13.30 16.01 -27.29
CA SER A 17 -14.64 16.31 -27.80
C SER A 17 -15.07 17.71 -27.38
N ASN A 18 -15.84 18.38 -28.24
CA ASN A 18 -16.41 19.71 -27.95
C ASN A 18 -15.37 20.74 -27.46
N GLY A 19 -14.13 20.68 -27.97
CA GLY A 19 -13.05 21.58 -27.58
C GLY A 19 -12.38 21.26 -26.23
N MET A 20 -12.75 20.16 -25.58
CA MET A 20 -12.19 19.73 -24.31
C MET A 20 -11.40 18.44 -24.46
N LEU A 21 -10.22 18.42 -23.84
CA LEU A 21 -9.40 17.23 -23.69
C LEU A 21 -9.70 16.57 -22.34
N HIS A 22 -10.23 15.36 -22.39
CA HIS A 22 -10.47 14.52 -21.24
C HIS A 22 -9.34 13.48 -21.15
N ILE A 23 -8.75 13.35 -19.97
CA ILE A 23 -7.66 12.41 -19.70
C ILE A 23 -8.15 11.43 -18.63
N ASP A 24 -8.17 10.15 -18.97
CA ASP A 24 -8.57 9.09 -18.03
C ASP A 24 -7.34 8.69 -17.22
N LEU A 25 -7.42 8.87 -15.91
CA LEU A 25 -6.35 8.60 -14.96
C LEU A 25 -6.77 7.45 -14.03
N VAL A 26 -5.90 6.46 -13.89
CA VAL A 26 -6.10 5.33 -12.96
C VAL A 26 -5.03 5.34 -11.89
N ARG A 27 -5.43 5.00 -10.66
CA ARG A 27 -4.51 4.82 -9.54
C ARG A 27 -4.10 3.36 -9.45
N GLU A 28 -2.83 3.06 -9.70
CA GLU A 28 -2.25 1.74 -9.54
C GLU A 28 -1.71 1.59 -8.12
N LEU A 29 -2.48 1.03 -7.18
CA LEU A 29 -1.93 0.67 -5.87
C LEU A 29 -0.97 -0.52 -6.03
N PRO A 30 0.33 -0.37 -5.70
CA PRO A 30 1.27 -1.48 -5.79
C PRO A 30 0.82 -2.66 -4.94
N GLU A 31 0.89 -3.88 -5.49
CA GLU A 31 0.59 -5.10 -4.71
C GLU A 31 1.51 -5.29 -3.50
N ALA A 32 2.64 -4.57 -3.45
CA ALA A 32 3.58 -4.54 -2.33
C ALA A 32 2.97 -3.98 -1.03
N TYR A 33 1.83 -3.30 -1.10
CA TYR A 33 1.06 -2.89 0.08
C TYR A 33 0.13 -3.98 0.62
N LYS A 34 0.11 -5.19 0.03
CA LYS A 34 -0.59 -6.32 0.64
C LYS A 34 0.05 -6.60 2.00
N PRO A 35 -0.71 -6.55 3.10
CA PRO A 35 -0.18 -6.89 4.42
C PRO A 35 0.30 -8.34 4.37
N ARG A 36 1.59 -8.55 4.58
CA ARG A 36 2.18 -9.89 4.69
C ARG A 36 1.88 -10.42 6.08
N ARG A 37 1.31 -11.62 6.17
CA ARG A 37 1.15 -12.33 7.45
C ARG A 37 2.55 -12.65 7.97
N ILE A 38 2.91 -12.09 9.13
CA ILE A 38 4.09 -12.51 9.87
C ILE A 38 3.71 -13.69 10.76
N GLU A 39 4.39 -14.82 10.60
CA GLU A 39 4.25 -15.93 11.52
C GLU A 39 5.07 -15.61 12.78
N ILE A 40 4.43 -15.58 13.94
CA ILE A 40 5.12 -15.46 15.23
C ILE A 40 5.59 -16.87 15.59
N THR A 41 6.83 -17.22 15.27
CA THR A 41 7.45 -18.44 15.79
C THR A 41 7.88 -18.16 17.23
N SER A 42 7.11 -18.64 18.20
CA SER A 42 7.51 -18.61 19.61
C SER A 42 8.58 -19.68 19.86
N ALA A 43 9.82 -19.39 19.45
CA ALA A 43 10.97 -20.27 19.67
C ALA A 43 11.70 -19.94 20.99
N VAL A 44 11.01 -19.42 22.01
CA VAL A 44 11.46 -19.46 23.41
C VAL A 44 10.18 -19.45 24.24
N ALA A 45 9.92 -20.54 24.97
CA ALA A 45 8.88 -20.53 25.99
C ALA A 45 9.27 -19.47 27.03
N PRO A 46 8.38 -18.53 27.41
CA PRO A 46 8.72 -17.59 28.47
C PRO A 46 8.98 -18.39 29.75
N GLU A 47 10.20 -18.33 30.24
CA GLU A 47 10.53 -18.82 31.58
C GLU A 47 9.77 -17.92 32.56
N ILE A 48 8.66 -18.46 33.05
CA ILE A 48 7.85 -17.85 34.10
C ILE A 48 8.67 -17.97 35.38
N VAL A 49 9.32 -16.89 35.80
CA VAL A 49 10.06 -16.86 37.07
C VAL A 49 9.03 -16.74 38.19
N ASP A 50 8.68 -17.89 38.78
CA ASP A 50 7.85 -17.95 39.98
C ASP A 50 8.49 -17.13 41.11
N ALA A 51 7.84 -16.03 41.48
CA ALA A 51 8.23 -15.21 42.62
C ALA A 51 7.90 -15.95 43.92
N LYS A 52 8.82 -16.79 44.39
CA LYS A 52 8.81 -17.33 45.75
C LYS A 52 9.61 -16.40 46.66
N VAL A 53 8.93 -15.41 47.25
CA VAL A 53 9.46 -14.64 48.37
C VAL A 53 8.99 -15.32 49.65
N ASN A 54 9.97 -15.68 50.49
CA ASN A 54 9.85 -16.29 51.81
C ASN A 54 9.64 -15.24 52.90
#